data_AF-A0A6F8SXX6-F1
#
_entry.id   AF-A0A6F8SXX6-F1
#
_cell.length_a   1.000
_cell.length_b   1.000
_cell.length_c   1.000
_cell.angle_alpha   90.00
_cell.angle_beta   90.00
_cell.angle_gamma   90.00
#
_symmetry.space_group_name_H-M   'P 1'
#
loop_
_entity.id
_entity.type
_entity.pdbx_description
1 polymer ?
#
loop_
_entity_poly.entity_id
_entity_poly.type
_entity_poly.pdbx_seq_one_letter_code
_entity_poly.pdbx_strand_id
1 'polypeptide(L)'
;MPNFDQDFEATRLTMLAKQYPEIVKATGEVIFCAEDNEDRLSGTRWKVEDGIFEQATESGFKVHLIELLDNFIEYRGQCNELPKKEGVVRFGDGGLNVEWLPDGSTELS
;
A
#
# COMPACT_ATOMS: atom_id res chain seq x y z
N MET A 1 4.77 -20.52 13.83
CA MET A 1 4.46 -19.20 13.26
C MET A 1 5.78 -18.50 12.99
N PRO A 2 6.02 -17.99 11.77
CA PRO A 2 7.12 -17.06 11.53
C PRO A 2 6.90 -15.80 12.38
N ASN A 3 8.00 -15.21 12.85
CA ASN A 3 7.94 -13.90 13.51
C ASN A 3 7.76 -12.83 12.44
N PHE A 4 6.85 -11.87 12.66
CA PHE A 4 6.67 -10.76 11.74
C PHE A 4 7.88 -9.82 11.79
N ASP A 5 8.47 -9.53 10.64
CA ASP A 5 9.53 -8.53 10.49
C ASP A 5 8.90 -7.13 10.40
N GLN A 6 9.01 -6.36 11.48
CA GLN A 6 8.44 -5.03 11.62
C GLN A 6 9.03 -4.01 10.62
N ASP A 7 10.22 -4.28 10.07
CA ASP A 7 10.88 -3.39 9.11
C ASP A 7 10.57 -3.76 7.64
N PHE A 8 9.93 -4.91 7.39
CA PHE A 8 9.69 -5.44 6.05
C PHE A 8 8.93 -4.45 5.16
N GLU A 9 7.81 -3.93 5.67
CA GLU A 9 6.92 -3.06 4.91
C GLU A 9 7.56 -1.70 4.64
N ALA A 10 8.09 -1.06 5.67
CA ALA A 10 8.76 0.23 5.58
C ALA A 10 9.99 0.17 4.64
N THR A 11 10.77 -0.90 4.72
CA THR A 11 11.92 -1.11 3.83
C THR A 11 11.50 -1.21 2.37
N ARG A 12 10.45 -1.99 2.07
CA ARG A 12 9.98 -2.15 0.69
C ARG A 12 9.34 -0.89 0.12
N LEU A 13 8.58 -0.15 0.94
CA LEU A 13 8.05 1.16 0.55
C LEU A 13 9.18 2.16 0.27
N THR A 14 10.23 2.15 1.10
CA THR A 14 11.43 2.98 0.86
C THR A 14 12.12 2.61 -0.45
N MET A 15 12.19 1.32 -0.80
CA MET A 15 12.73 0.89 -2.09
C MET A 15 11.86 1.35 -3.26
N LEU A 16 10.53 1.27 -3.13
CA LEU A 16 9.59 1.74 -4.15
C LEU A 16 9.68 3.26 -4.34
N ALA A 17 9.78 4.03 -3.26
CA ALA A 17 9.95 5.48 -3.30
C ALA A 17 11.20 5.89 -4.09
N LYS A 18 12.31 5.17 -3.91
CA LYS A 18 13.55 5.40 -4.66
C LYS A 18 13.44 5.10 -6.15
N GLN A 19 12.54 4.19 -6.57
CA GLN A 19 12.30 3.90 -7.98
C GLN A 19 11.44 4.96 -8.66
N TYR A 20 10.59 5.66 -7.89
CA TYR A 20 9.60 6.60 -8.40
C TYR A 20 9.70 8.00 -7.76
N PRO A 21 10.89 8.63 -7.76
CA PRO A 21 11.13 9.85 -6.99
C PRO A 21 10.23 11.02 -7.41
N GLU A 22 9.88 11.15 -8.69
CA GLU A 22 9.00 12.22 -9.16
C GLU A 22 7.54 12.03 -8.73
N ILE A 23 7.10 10.79 -8.52
CA ILE A 23 5.72 10.50 -8.10
C ILE A 23 5.59 10.67 -6.58
N VAL A 24 6.53 10.16 -5.80
CA VAL A 24 6.45 10.25 -4.32
C VAL A 24 6.76 11.64 -3.76
N LYS A 25 7.25 12.57 -4.60
CA LYS A 25 7.31 14.00 -4.26
C LYS A 25 5.92 14.65 -4.22
N ALA A 26 4.98 14.14 -5.02
CA ALA A 26 3.61 14.62 -5.01
C ALA A 26 2.85 14.10 -3.80
N THR A 27 1.77 14.78 -3.44
CA THR A 27 0.90 14.33 -2.35
C THR A 27 -0.17 13.39 -2.89
N GLY A 28 -0.30 12.23 -2.27
CA GLY A 28 -1.29 11.23 -2.65
C GLY A 28 -1.62 10.24 -1.55
N GLU A 29 -2.79 9.63 -1.69
CA GLU A 29 -3.32 8.63 -0.79
C GLU A 29 -3.91 7.46 -1.59
N VAL A 30 -3.65 6.24 -1.12
CA VAL A 30 -4.21 5.01 -1.67
C VAL A 30 -4.84 4.22 -0.54
N ILE A 31 -6.17 4.15 -0.55
CA ILE A 31 -6.93 3.29 0.35
C ILE A 31 -6.95 1.89 -0.27
N PHE A 32 -6.75 0.85 0.53
CA PHE A 32 -6.79 -0.53 0.06
C PHE A 32 -7.58 -1.43 1.00
N CYS A 33 -8.12 -2.50 0.43
CA CYS A 33 -8.91 -3.53 1.09
C CYS A 33 -8.49 -4.91 0.55
N ALA A 34 -8.51 -5.91 1.41
CA ALA A 34 -8.29 -7.32 1.12
C ALA A 34 -9.62 -8.08 1.05
N GLU A 35 -9.62 -9.25 0.42
CA GLU A 35 -10.77 -10.16 0.44
C GLU A 35 -11.11 -10.61 1.88
N ASP A 36 -12.39 -10.80 2.16
CA ASP A 36 -12.85 -11.27 3.49
C ASP A 36 -12.24 -12.63 3.83
N ASN A 37 -12.25 -13.54 2.85
CA ASN A 37 -11.91 -14.95 3.04
C ASN A 37 -10.46 -15.30 2.67
N GLU A 38 -9.72 -14.36 2.08
CA GLU A 38 -8.36 -14.59 1.60
C GLU A 38 -7.45 -13.44 2.01
N ASP A 39 -6.17 -13.72 2.24
CA ASP A 39 -5.17 -12.69 2.49
C ASP A 39 -4.62 -12.18 1.14
N ARG A 40 -5.52 -11.62 0.34
CA ARG A 40 -5.30 -11.14 -1.03
C ARG A 40 -5.97 -9.78 -1.22
N LEU A 41 -5.32 -8.89 -1.96
CA LEU A 41 -5.87 -7.57 -2.24
C LEU A 41 -7.13 -7.66 -3.12
N SER A 42 -8.22 -7.02 -2.72
CA SER A 42 -9.51 -7.00 -3.44
C SER A 42 -9.77 -5.66 -4.14
N GLY A 43 -9.32 -4.55 -3.55
CA GLY A 43 -9.64 -3.22 -4.05
C GLY A 43 -8.64 -2.15 -3.64
N THR A 44 -8.49 -1.13 -4.49
CA THR A 44 -7.78 0.11 -4.18
C THR A 44 -8.56 1.32 -4.65
N ARG A 45 -8.50 2.41 -3.87
CA ARG A 45 -8.99 3.73 -4.27
C ARG A 45 -7.85 4.73 -4.18
N TRP A 46 -7.66 5.48 -5.26
CA TRP A 46 -6.56 6.42 -5.41
C TRP A 46 -7.09 7.84 -5.30
N LYS A 47 -6.48 8.64 -4.42
CA LYS A 47 -6.71 10.06 -4.27
C LYS A 47 -5.37 10.78 -4.45
N VAL A 48 -5.17 11.30 -5.65
CA VAL A 48 -3.89 11.86 -6.11
C VAL A 48 -4.16 13.17 -6.82
N GLU A 49 -3.21 14.09 -6.78
CA GLU A 49 -3.30 15.32 -7.57
C GLU A 49 -3.35 14.99 -9.08
N ASP A 50 -4.26 15.65 -9.81
CA ASP A 50 -4.60 15.30 -11.20
C ASP A 50 -3.38 15.26 -12.14
N GLY A 51 -2.38 16.13 -11.91
CA GLY A 51 -1.16 16.19 -12.73
C GLY A 51 -0.24 14.97 -12.58
N ILE A 52 -0.40 14.18 -11.53
CA ILE A 52 0.47 13.04 -11.20
C ILE A 52 -0.24 11.71 -11.44
N PHE A 53 -1.57 11.69 -11.50
CA PHE A 53 -2.33 10.45 -11.70
C PHE A 53 -1.98 9.75 -13.02
N GLU A 54 -1.86 10.51 -14.11
CA GLU A 54 -1.48 9.97 -15.43
C GLU A 54 -0.05 9.42 -15.39
N GLN A 55 0.90 10.19 -14.85
CA GLN A 55 2.29 9.76 -14.69
C GLN A 55 2.42 8.50 -13.81
N ALA A 56 1.67 8.41 -12.72
CA ALA A 56 1.63 7.24 -11.86
C ALA A 56 1.10 5.99 -12.59
N THR A 57 0.16 6.20 -13.51
CA THR A 57 -0.43 5.13 -14.34
C THR A 57 0.56 4.65 -15.40
N GLU A 58 1.22 5.57 -16.12
CA GLU A 58 2.12 5.22 -17.23
C GLU A 58 3.49 4.69 -16.78
N SER A 59 3.98 5.11 -15.61
CA SER A 59 5.30 4.74 -15.10
C SER A 59 5.39 3.32 -14.50
N GLY A 60 4.25 2.66 -14.29
CA GLY A 60 4.17 1.38 -13.58
C GLY A 60 4.13 1.49 -12.05
N PHE A 61 4.17 2.70 -11.48
CA PHE A 61 4.08 2.91 -10.03
C PHE A 61 2.82 2.26 -9.43
N LYS A 62 1.66 2.45 -10.07
CA LYS A 62 0.39 1.85 -9.60
C LYS A 62 0.46 0.34 -9.51
N VAL A 63 1.04 -0.31 -10.53
CA VAL A 63 1.17 -1.77 -10.59
C VAL A 63 2.07 -2.26 -9.46
N HIS A 64 3.26 -1.67 -9.32
CA HIS A 64 4.19 -2.10 -8.27
C HIS A 64 3.68 -1.83 -6.86
N LEU A 65 2.92 -0.75 -6.63
CA LEU A 65 2.30 -0.52 -5.33
C LEU A 65 1.21 -1.56 -5.03
N ILE A 66 0.38 -1.89 -6.00
CA ILE A 66 -0.67 -2.93 -5.89
C ILE A 66 -0.05 -4.29 -5.56
N GLU A 67 0.99 -4.70 -6.30
CA GLU A 67 1.72 -5.94 -6.03
C GLU A 67 2.35 -5.93 -4.64
N LEU A 68 2.89 -4.80 -4.20
CA LEU A 68 3.51 -4.68 -2.90
C LEU A 68 2.48 -4.77 -1.76
N LEU A 69 1.31 -4.15 -1.93
CA LEU A 69 0.21 -4.25 -0.97
C LEU A 69 -0.30 -5.68 -0.82
N ASP A 70 -0.48 -6.38 -1.94
CA ASP A 70 -0.88 -7.78 -1.95
C ASP A 70 0.13 -8.67 -1.21
N ASN A 71 1.43 -8.45 -1.43
CA ASN A 71 2.49 -9.12 -0.68
C ASN A 71 2.46 -8.80 0.82
N PHE A 72 2.12 -7.56 1.21
CA PHE A 72 2.01 -7.19 2.63
C PHE A 72 0.85 -7.90 3.31
N ILE A 73 -0.32 -7.92 2.68
CA ILE A 73 -1.51 -8.61 3.19
C ILE A 73 -1.20 -10.10 3.38
N GLU A 74 -0.58 -10.74 2.38
CA GLU A 74 -0.20 -12.14 2.45
C GLU A 74 0.80 -12.40 3.58
N TYR A 75 1.84 -11.57 3.71
CA TYR A 75 2.89 -11.75 4.72
C TYR A 75 2.35 -11.56 6.16
N ARG A 76 1.54 -10.53 6.40
CA ARG A 76 0.83 -10.36 7.68
C ARG A 76 -0.08 -11.56 7.97
N GLY A 77 -0.78 -12.06 6.94
CA GLY A 77 -1.58 -13.28 7.00
C GLY A 77 -0.80 -14.51 7.47
N GLN A 78 0.35 -14.77 6.85
CA GLN A 78 1.24 -15.89 7.21
C GLN A 78 1.80 -15.77 8.64
N CYS A 79 2.00 -14.54 9.13
CA CYS A 79 2.49 -14.28 10.48
C CYS A 79 1.38 -14.17 11.54
N ASN A 80 0.10 -14.11 11.14
CA ASN A 80 -1.04 -13.75 11.98
C ASN A 80 -0.90 -12.36 12.63
N GLU A 81 -0.28 -11.42 11.91
CA GLU A 81 -0.16 -10.02 12.31
C GLU A 81 -1.48 -9.29 12.01
N LEU A 82 -1.95 -8.48 12.95
CA LEU A 82 -3.15 -7.63 12.80
C LEU A 82 -2.79 -6.16 13.02
N PRO A 83 -3.47 -5.20 12.37
CA PRO A 83 -4.49 -5.37 11.34
C PRO A 83 -3.89 -5.90 10.03
N LYS A 84 -4.69 -6.49 9.14
CA LYS A 84 -4.19 -7.01 7.85
C LYS A 84 -5.14 -6.88 6.66
N LYS A 85 -6.38 -6.44 6.88
CA LYS A 85 -7.40 -6.42 5.82
C LYS A 85 -7.50 -5.10 5.09
N GLU A 86 -7.11 -4.00 5.71
CA GLU A 86 -7.26 -2.70 5.08
C GLU A 86 -6.27 -1.69 5.65
N GLY A 87 -6.10 -0.62 4.89
CA GLY A 87 -5.18 0.42 5.25
C GLY A 87 -5.11 1.53 4.21
N VAL A 88 -4.17 2.43 4.48
CA VAL A 88 -3.93 3.61 3.68
C VAL A 88 -2.44 3.75 3.45
N VAL A 89 -2.06 3.83 2.18
CA VAL A 89 -0.72 4.26 1.78
C VAL A 89 -0.75 5.74 1.51
N ARG A 90 0.14 6.50 2.15
CA ARG A 90 0.33 7.93 1.88
C ARG A 90 1.69 8.15 1.29
N PHE A 91 1.76 9.03 0.28
CA PHE A 91 3.00 9.52 -0.27
C PHE A 91 3.00 11.05 -0.38
N GLY A 92 4.20 11.60 -0.27
CA GLY A 92 4.47 13.02 -0.15
C GLY A 92 5.89 13.22 0.38
N ASP A 93 6.47 14.40 0.14
CA ASP A 93 7.82 14.76 0.59
C ASP A 93 8.93 13.77 0.19
N GLY A 94 8.71 12.98 -0.86
CA GLY A 94 9.65 11.97 -1.36
C GLY A 94 9.56 10.60 -0.66
N GLY A 95 8.53 10.38 0.17
CA GLY A 95 8.35 9.16 0.96
C GLY A 95 7.05 8.42 0.68
N LEU A 96 6.99 7.20 1.19
CA LEU A 96 5.81 6.33 1.24
C LEU A 96 5.68 5.78 2.65
N ASN A 97 4.46 5.76 3.19
CA ASN A 97 4.16 5.10 4.45
C ASN A 97 2.83 4.36 4.35
N VAL A 98 2.73 3.21 5.02
CA VAL A 98 1.49 2.47 5.19
C VAL A 98 0.97 2.64 6.61
N GLU A 99 -0.33 2.89 6.72
CA GLU A 99 -1.09 2.80 7.96
C GLU A 99 -2.10 1.67 7.82
N TRP A 100 -2.03 0.68 8.70
CA TRP A 100 -3.00 -0.41 8.77
C TRP A 100 -4.17 -0.02 9.65
N LEU A 101 -5.39 -0.32 9.19
CA LEU A 101 -6.62 0.07 9.86
C LEU A 101 -7.38 -1.17 10.38
N PRO A 102 -8.15 -1.05 11.47
CA PRO A 102 -9.03 -2.13 11.93
C PRO A 102 -10.18 -2.37 10.94
N ASP A 103 -10.46 -3.62 10.60
CA ASP A 103 -11.49 -4.04 9.64
C ASP A 103 -12.81 -3.24 9.73
N GLY A 104 -13.30 -2.75 8.58
CA GLY A 104 -14.51 -1.92 8.47
C GLY A 104 -14.29 -0.41 8.64
N SER A 105 -13.05 0.04 8.70
CA SER A 105 -12.64 1.45 8.77
C SER A 105 -12.56 2.13 7.41
N THR A 106 -12.49 1.39 6.29
CA THR A 106 -12.47 1.98 4.95
C THR A 106 -13.82 1.89 4.26
N GLU A 107 -14.06 2.81 3.32
CA GLU A 107 -15.23 2.80 2.44
C GLU A 107 -15.23 1.69 1.38
N LEU A 108 -14.20 0.84 1.38
CA LEU A 108 -14.06 -0.32 0.49
C LEU A 108 -14.48 -1.63 1.17
N SER A 109 -14.81 -1.60 2.47
CA SER A 109 -15.38 -2.72 3.23
C SER A 109 -16.88 -2.91 2.98
#